data_AF-A0A424Q6M0-F1
#
_entry.id   AF-A0A424Q6M0-F1
#
_cell.length_a   1.000
_cell.length_b   1.000
_cell.length_c   1.000
_cell.angle_alpha   90.00
_cell.angle_beta   90.00
_cell.angle_gamma   90.00
#
_symmetry.space_group_name_H-M   'P 1'
#
loop_
_entity.id
_entity.type
_entity.pdbx_description
1 polymer ?
#
loop_
_entity_poly.entity_id
_entity_poly.type
_entity_poly.pdbx_seq_one_letter_code
_entity_poly.pdbx_strand_id
1 'polypeptide(L)'
;MNTNMENKNDEAVSPVIATILMVAITVVLAGVLYVWANSLASDQPEAGSLNNFGAEDASAFLSGETDDTMIRMSWTYADENLNWAFLSFKLEKGDSVYTCEIATNADGADCLIQQTGDSDTQWESDEIVYIKENGADLCTDSCDLSITIQYNGQVLSGTNSVTVA
;
A
#
# COMPACT_ATOMS: atom_id res chain seq x y z
N MET A 1 -64.29 -51.97 -7.16
CA MET A 1 -62.95 -51.37 -6.98
C MET A 1 -62.96 -50.05 -7.75
N ASN A 2 -62.55 -48.89 -7.26
CA ASN A 2 -61.34 -48.58 -6.50
C ASN A 2 -61.54 -47.24 -5.75
N THR A 3 -61.11 -47.16 -4.49
CA THR A 3 -60.94 -45.90 -3.75
C THR A 3 -59.71 -45.16 -4.27
N ASN A 4 -59.65 -43.83 -4.17
CA ASN A 4 -58.62 -43.13 -3.38
C ASN A 4 -58.44 -41.65 -3.71
N MET A 5 -58.50 -40.88 -2.61
CA MET A 5 -57.65 -39.74 -2.25
C MET A 5 -57.84 -38.42 -3.00
N GLU A 6 -58.84 -37.70 -2.51
CA GLU A 6 -58.93 -36.25 -2.49
C GLU A 6 -57.79 -35.67 -1.62
N ASN A 7 -56.75 -35.11 -2.23
CA ASN A 7 -55.73 -34.31 -1.53
C ASN A 7 -56.24 -32.88 -1.37
N LYS A 8 -57.00 -32.61 -0.30
CA LYS A 8 -57.31 -31.25 0.15
C LYS A 8 -56.29 -30.84 1.20
N ASN A 9 -55.16 -30.32 0.75
CA ASN A 9 -54.15 -29.69 1.62
C ASN A 9 -54.18 -28.16 1.49
N ASP A 10 -55.37 -27.56 1.44
CA ASP A 10 -55.54 -26.13 1.70
C ASP A 10 -55.63 -25.94 3.21
N GLU A 11 -54.54 -26.25 3.93
CA GLU A 11 -54.35 -25.77 5.29
C GLU A 11 -54.20 -24.25 5.22
N ALA A 12 -55.27 -23.56 5.57
CA ALA A 12 -55.25 -22.13 5.80
C ALA A 12 -54.21 -21.84 6.88
N VAL A 13 -53.02 -21.39 6.47
CA VAL A 13 -52.01 -20.87 7.39
C VAL A 13 -52.68 -19.78 8.20
N SER A 14 -52.85 -20.02 9.50
CA SER A 14 -53.52 -19.07 10.40
C SER A 14 -52.85 -17.70 10.24
N PRO A 15 -53.61 -16.59 10.16
CA PRO A 15 -53.06 -15.25 9.97
C PRO A 15 -51.95 -14.90 10.96
N VAL A 16 -52.03 -15.45 12.19
CA VAL A 16 -51.04 -15.27 13.25
C VAL A 16 -49.77 -16.11 13.01
N ILE A 17 -49.92 -17.31 12.45
CA ILE A 17 -48.78 -18.18 12.13
C ILE A 17 -48.01 -17.61 10.93
N ALA A 18 -48.74 -17.08 9.94
CA ALA A 18 -48.13 -16.43 8.78
C ALA A 18 -47.27 -15.22 9.16
N THR A 19 -47.74 -14.38 10.09
CA THR A 19 -46.99 -13.20 10.52
C THR A 19 -45.75 -13.56 11.33
N ILE A 20 -45.83 -14.56 12.22
CA ILE A 20 -44.67 -15.03 12.99
C ILE A 20 -43.58 -15.57 12.05
N LEU A 21 -43.95 -16.38 11.06
CA LEU A 21 -43.01 -16.94 10.08
C LEU A 21 -42.36 -15.84 9.23
N MET A 22 -43.16 -14.86 8.79
CA MET A 22 -42.65 -13.73 8.01
C MET A 22 -41.64 -12.91 8.80
N VAL A 23 -41.95 -12.59 10.07
CA VAL A 23 -41.04 -11.83 10.94
C VAL A 23 -39.79 -12.64 11.28
N ALA A 24 -39.92 -13.95 11.51
CA ALA A 24 -38.77 -14.80 11.79
C ALA A 24 -37.77 -14.81 10.62
N ILE A 25 -38.27 -14.91 9.38
CA ILE A 25 -37.43 -14.91 8.18
C ILE A 25 -36.75 -13.55 8.00
N THR A 26 -37.44 -12.43 8.20
CA THR A 26 -36.83 -11.11 8.03
C THR A 26 -35.73 -10.84 9.06
N VAL A 27 -35.88 -11.30 10.30
CA VAL A 27 -34.83 -11.20 11.32
C VAL A 27 -33.61 -12.02 10.93
N VAL A 28 -33.81 -13.25 10.41
CA VAL A 28 -32.70 -14.11 9.95
C VAL A 28 -31.99 -13.48 8.76
N LEU A 29 -32.72 -12.99 7.76
CA LEU A 29 -32.13 -12.33 6.59
C LEU A 29 -31.39 -11.06 6.97
N ALA A 30 -31.93 -10.26 7.90
CA ALA A 30 -31.24 -9.08 8.43
C ALA A 30 -29.94 -9.45 9.15
N GLY A 31 -29.94 -10.55 9.92
CA GLY A 31 -28.73 -11.06 10.56
C GLY A 31 -27.66 -11.52 9.57
N VAL A 32 -28.04 -12.26 8.53
CA VAL A 32 -27.11 -12.70 7.47
C VAL A 32 -26.54 -11.49 6.72
N LEU A 33 -27.39 -10.53 6.36
CA LEU A 33 -26.96 -9.28 5.71
C LEU A 33 -26.00 -8.48 6.60
N TYR A 34 -26.26 -8.40 7.90
CA TYR A 34 -25.38 -7.70 8.83
C TYR A 34 -23.98 -8.33 8.87
N VAL A 35 -23.89 -9.66 9.04
CA VAL A 35 -22.59 -10.36 9.08
C VAL A 35 -21.84 -10.22 7.75
N TRP A 36 -22.55 -10.33 6.62
CA TRP A 36 -21.95 -10.15 5.31
C TRP A 36 -21.46 -8.72 5.08
N ALA A 37 -22.25 -7.70 5.41
CA ALA A 37 -21.86 -6.30 5.28
C ALA A 37 -20.66 -5.96 6.18
N ASN A 38 -20.60 -6.53 7.39
CA ASN A 38 -19.47 -6.32 8.30
C ASN A 38 -18.18 -6.96 7.77
N SER A 39 -18.27 -8.14 7.16
CA SER A 39 -17.12 -8.77 6.48
C SER A 39 -16.62 -7.90 5.32
N LEU A 40 -17.54 -7.39 4.50
CA LEU A 40 -17.19 -6.55 3.34
C LEU A 40 -16.54 -5.22 3.76
N ALA A 41 -17.07 -4.60 4.81
CA ALA A 41 -16.53 -3.35 5.33
C ALA A 41 -15.14 -3.54 5.97
N SER A 42 -14.90 -4.69 6.59
CA SER A 42 -13.60 -5.01 7.20
C SER A 42 -12.51 -5.33 6.17
N ASP A 43 -12.89 -5.78 4.96
CA ASP A 43 -11.96 -6.19 3.90
C ASP A 43 -11.75 -5.10 2.83
N GLN A 44 -12.12 -3.85 3.10
CA GLN A 44 -11.74 -2.74 2.22
C GLN A 44 -10.22 -2.49 2.40
N PRO A 45 -9.38 -2.65 1.37
CA PRO A 45 -8.02 -2.15 1.44
C PRO A 45 -8.10 -0.65 1.71
N GLU A 46 -7.39 -0.20 2.74
CA GLU A 46 -7.26 1.23 3.03
C GLU A 46 -6.80 1.92 1.75
N ALA A 47 -7.50 2.97 1.32
CA ALA A 47 -7.17 3.65 0.09
C ALA A 47 -5.71 4.11 0.20
N GLY A 48 -4.84 3.57 -0.65
CA GLY A 48 -3.44 3.98 -0.70
C GLY A 48 -3.33 5.47 -1.00
N SER A 49 -2.19 6.07 -0.65
CA SER A 49 -1.98 7.49 -0.96
C SER A 49 -2.02 7.72 -2.48
N LEU A 50 -2.60 8.86 -2.88
CA LEU A 50 -2.64 9.30 -4.28
C LEU A 50 -1.35 10.02 -4.71
N ASN A 51 -0.39 10.16 -3.79
CA ASN A 51 0.89 10.79 -4.07
C ASN A 51 1.64 10.03 -5.18
N ASN A 52 2.33 10.80 -6.01
CA ASN A 52 3.09 10.31 -7.15
C ASN A 52 4.49 10.94 -7.15
N PHE A 53 5.53 10.11 -7.03
CA PHE A 53 6.91 10.57 -6.96
C PHE A 53 7.64 10.49 -8.30
N GLY A 54 8.47 11.49 -8.57
CA GLY A 54 9.48 11.48 -9.63
C GLY A 54 10.84 11.14 -9.05
N ALA A 55 11.60 10.30 -9.76
CA ALA A 55 12.99 10.00 -9.42
C ALA A 55 13.87 10.24 -10.65
N GLU A 56 15.03 10.84 -10.42
CA GLU A 56 16.01 11.15 -11.45
C GLU A 56 17.43 10.98 -10.90
N ASP A 57 18.40 10.92 -11.80
CA ASP A 57 19.81 10.90 -11.45
C ASP A 57 20.17 12.17 -10.66
N ALA A 58 20.83 12.00 -9.51
CA ALA A 58 21.34 13.11 -8.72
C ALA A 58 22.48 13.87 -9.43
N SER A 59 23.04 13.32 -10.52
CA SER A 59 24.17 13.87 -11.27
C SER A 59 25.40 14.09 -10.39
N ALA A 60 25.56 13.27 -9.35
CA ALA A 60 26.74 13.26 -8.50
C ALA A 60 27.74 12.22 -9.00
N PHE A 61 29.00 12.36 -8.59
CA PHE A 61 30.02 11.39 -8.96
C PHE A 61 29.72 10.02 -8.34
N LEU A 62 29.80 8.97 -9.15
CA LEU A 62 29.75 7.58 -8.72
C LEU A 62 31.18 7.02 -8.59
N SER A 63 31.40 6.17 -7.60
CA SER A 63 32.71 5.63 -7.25
C SER A 63 32.58 4.28 -6.57
N GLY A 64 33.71 3.58 -6.37
CA GLY A 64 33.71 2.33 -5.60
C GLY A 64 33.70 2.53 -4.07
N GLU A 65 33.47 3.77 -3.61
CA GLU A 65 33.22 4.04 -2.21
C GLU A 65 31.76 3.68 -1.86
N THR A 66 31.29 4.03 -0.67
CA THR A 66 29.98 3.57 -0.18
C THR A 66 29.12 4.71 0.38
N ASP A 67 29.33 5.92 -0.11
CA ASP A 67 28.66 7.15 0.32
C ASP A 67 28.20 8.05 -0.84
N ASP A 68 28.15 7.49 -2.05
CA ASP A 68 27.78 8.20 -3.26
C ASP A 68 26.30 8.61 -3.26
N THR A 69 26.01 9.77 -3.84
CA THR A 69 24.63 10.26 -3.99
C THR A 69 24.09 9.85 -5.34
N MET A 70 23.12 8.95 -5.36
CA MET A 70 22.69 8.30 -6.59
C MET A 70 21.42 8.93 -7.17
N ILE A 71 20.38 9.07 -6.35
CA ILE A 71 19.03 9.40 -6.85
C ILE A 71 18.54 10.67 -6.17
N ARG A 72 17.95 11.57 -6.96
CA ARG A 72 17.16 12.71 -6.49
C ARG A 72 15.69 12.40 -6.71
N MET A 73 14.88 12.55 -5.67
CA MET A 73 13.44 12.31 -5.73
C MET A 73 12.66 13.54 -5.27
N SER A 74 11.51 13.76 -5.89
CA SER A 74 10.55 14.81 -5.51
C SER A 74 9.14 14.41 -5.91
N TRP A 75 8.12 15.01 -5.30
CA TRP A 75 6.74 14.77 -5.70
C TRP A 75 6.43 15.36 -7.08
N THR A 76 5.88 14.54 -7.97
CA THR A 76 5.22 15.02 -9.20
C THR A 76 3.80 15.47 -8.87
N TYR A 77 3.16 14.78 -7.92
CA TYR A 77 1.89 15.17 -7.31
C TYR A 77 1.87 14.69 -5.86
N ALA A 78 1.45 15.55 -4.93
CA ALA A 78 1.22 15.18 -3.54
C ALA A 78 -0.05 15.88 -3.03
N ASP A 79 -0.96 15.12 -2.44
CA ASP A 79 -2.17 15.63 -1.78
C ASP A 79 -1.99 15.76 -0.27
N GLU A 80 -1.02 15.03 0.28
CA GLU A 80 -0.72 14.94 1.71
C GLU A 80 0.78 14.73 1.97
N ASN A 81 1.23 15.01 3.19
CA ASN A 81 2.55 14.62 3.68
C ASN A 81 2.49 13.17 4.20
N LEU A 82 3.48 12.33 3.89
CA LEU A 82 3.49 10.92 4.27
C LEU A 82 4.38 10.68 5.49
N ASN A 83 3.92 9.91 6.47
CA ASN A 83 4.73 9.62 7.65
C ASN A 83 5.86 8.61 7.31
N TRP A 84 7.10 8.96 7.63
CA TRP A 84 8.28 8.10 7.40
C TRP A 84 8.15 6.70 8.00
N ALA A 85 7.48 6.57 9.15
CA ALA A 85 7.31 5.28 9.83
C ALA A 85 6.46 4.26 9.06
N PHE A 86 5.70 4.71 8.05
CA PHE A 86 4.87 3.84 7.21
C PHE A 86 5.40 3.72 5.78
N LEU A 87 6.49 4.40 5.47
CA LEU A 87 7.17 4.31 4.18
C LEU A 87 8.18 3.15 4.19
N SER A 88 8.31 2.48 3.05
CA SER A 88 9.36 1.49 2.82
C SER A 88 9.97 1.73 1.45
N PHE A 89 11.26 2.06 1.43
CA PHE A 89 12.04 2.28 0.20
C PHE A 89 12.89 1.07 -0.10
N LYS A 90 12.75 0.54 -1.31
CA LYS A 90 13.57 -0.55 -1.82
C LYS A 90 14.14 -0.18 -3.17
N LEU A 91 15.43 -0.41 -3.33
CA LEU A 91 16.12 -0.36 -4.61
C LEU A 91 16.49 -1.77 -5.03
N GLU A 92 16.42 -2.05 -6.33
CA GLU A 92 16.84 -3.34 -6.88
C GLU A 92 17.83 -3.13 -8.02
N LYS A 93 18.92 -3.91 -8.00
CA LYS A 93 19.93 -3.98 -9.06
C LYS A 93 20.13 -5.44 -9.44
N GLY A 94 19.57 -5.85 -10.58
CA GLY A 94 19.53 -7.27 -10.94
C GLY A 94 18.70 -8.06 -9.93
N ASP A 95 19.32 -9.03 -9.26
CA ASP A 95 18.69 -9.87 -8.23
C ASP A 95 18.91 -9.35 -6.79
N SER A 96 19.73 -8.31 -6.61
CA SER A 96 20.01 -7.72 -5.30
C SER A 96 18.93 -6.71 -4.92
N VAL A 97 18.45 -6.80 -3.69
CA VAL A 97 17.49 -5.86 -3.10
C VAL A 97 18.17 -5.12 -1.96
N TYR A 98 18.07 -3.80 -1.98
CA TYR A 98 18.65 -2.88 -1.01
C TYR A 98 17.55 -2.12 -0.31
N THR A 99 17.67 -1.97 1.00
CA THR A 99 16.74 -1.18 1.82
C THR A 99 17.30 0.21 2.08
N CYS A 100 16.50 1.24 1.80
CA CYS A 100 16.86 2.62 2.11
C CYS A 100 16.00 3.15 3.25
N GLU A 101 16.63 3.89 4.15
CA GLU A 101 15.96 4.45 5.33
C GLU A 101 16.30 5.94 5.49
N ILE A 102 15.40 6.70 6.11
CA ILE A 102 15.62 8.10 6.46
C ILE A 102 16.84 8.24 7.37
N ALA A 103 17.62 9.31 7.21
CA ALA A 103 18.89 9.49 7.91
C ALA A 103 18.83 9.38 9.44
N THR A 104 17.67 9.65 10.03
CA THR A 104 17.45 9.49 11.47
C THR A 104 17.36 8.03 11.93
N ASN A 105 17.14 7.08 11.01
CA ASN A 105 16.93 5.65 11.27
C ASN A 105 17.75 4.72 10.35
N ALA A 106 18.74 5.23 9.61
CA ALA A 106 19.47 4.45 8.61
C ALA A 106 20.53 3.49 9.16
N ASP A 107 20.51 3.20 10.46
CA ASP A 107 21.42 2.25 11.08
C ASP A 107 21.17 0.83 10.55
N GLY A 108 22.10 0.34 9.72
CA GLY A 108 22.03 -1.00 9.12
C GLY A 108 21.23 -1.08 7.81
N ALA A 109 20.75 0.03 7.27
CA ALA A 109 20.19 0.11 5.92
C ALA A 109 21.32 0.20 4.88
N ASP A 110 21.11 -0.33 3.68
CA ASP A 110 22.10 -0.31 2.58
C ASP A 110 22.25 1.08 1.95
N CYS A 111 21.20 1.90 2.05
CA CYS A 111 21.15 3.26 1.54
C CYS A 111 20.51 4.23 2.55
N LEU A 112 20.95 5.47 2.47
CA LEU A 112 20.56 6.59 3.31
C LEU A 112 19.68 7.54 2.51
N ILE A 113 18.52 7.92 3.06
CA ILE A 113 17.67 8.98 2.49
C ILE A 113 18.00 10.28 3.24
N GLN A 114 18.53 11.26 2.50
CA GLN A 114 18.80 12.60 3.00
C GLN A 114 17.72 13.56 2.48
N GLN A 115 16.99 14.19 3.39
CA GLN A 115 15.89 15.09 3.07
C GLN A 115 16.30 16.57 3.07
N THR A 116 15.55 17.40 2.35
CA THR A 116 15.72 18.87 2.38
C THR A 116 14.72 19.59 3.28
N GLY A 117 13.63 18.93 3.66
CA GLY A 117 12.62 19.45 4.57
C GLY A 117 13.05 19.38 6.03
N ASP A 118 12.18 19.91 6.89
CA ASP A 118 12.47 20.14 8.30
C ASP A 118 11.81 19.09 9.21
N SER A 119 10.88 18.28 8.67
CA SER A 119 10.17 17.27 9.45
C SER A 119 10.95 15.96 9.54
N ASP A 120 11.36 15.59 10.75
CA ASP A 120 11.96 14.26 11.01
C ASP A 120 10.95 13.10 10.95
N THR A 121 9.66 13.40 10.75
CA THR A 121 8.57 12.41 10.86
C THR A 121 7.76 12.25 9.59
N GLN A 122 7.91 13.16 8.61
CA GLN A 122 7.10 13.16 7.41
C GLN A 122 7.93 13.47 6.19
N TRP A 123 7.67 12.76 5.10
CA TRP A 123 8.02 13.19 3.75
C TRP A 123 7.06 14.30 3.33
N GLU A 124 7.54 15.54 3.33
CA GLU A 124 6.76 16.73 3.05
C GLU A 124 6.46 16.88 1.54
N SER A 125 5.30 17.45 1.20
CA SER A 125 4.81 17.55 -0.18
C SER A 125 5.65 18.48 -1.08
N ASP A 126 6.45 19.36 -0.49
CA ASP A 126 7.30 20.34 -1.18
C ASP A 126 8.80 20.07 -1.05
N GLU A 127 9.21 18.94 -0.47
CA GLU A 127 10.62 18.62 -0.28
C GLU A 127 11.20 17.69 -1.35
N ILE A 128 12.53 17.68 -1.38
CA ILE A 128 13.34 16.78 -2.20
C ILE A 128 14.06 15.83 -1.26
N VAL A 129 14.18 14.58 -1.65
CA VAL A 129 15.02 13.61 -0.96
C VAL A 129 16.09 13.07 -1.89
N TYR A 130 17.27 12.81 -1.33
CA TYR A 130 18.40 12.22 -2.02
C TYR A 130 18.66 10.84 -1.46
N ILE A 131 18.76 9.84 -2.32
CA ILE A 131 19.19 8.50 -1.92
C ILE A 131 20.70 8.41 -2.13
N LYS A 132 21.37 8.06 -1.05
CA LYS A 132 22.81 7.87 -0.98
C LYS A 132 23.13 6.44 -0.57
N GLU A 133 24.30 5.96 -0.96
CA GLU A 133 24.84 4.72 -0.41
C GLU A 133 25.13 4.85 1.08
N ASN A 134 25.07 3.73 1.80
CA ASN A 134 25.29 3.68 3.25
C ASN A 134 26.08 2.43 3.64
N GLY A 135 27.38 2.43 3.35
CA GLY A 135 28.27 1.32 3.72
C GLY A 135 28.23 0.12 2.76
N ALA A 136 27.41 0.18 1.72
CA ALA A 136 27.39 -0.76 0.60
C ALA A 136 27.57 0.00 -0.73
N ASP A 137 28.47 -0.48 -1.60
CA ASP A 137 28.61 0.00 -2.98
C ASP A 137 27.48 -0.62 -3.80
N LEU A 138 26.49 0.21 -4.13
CA LEU A 138 25.39 -0.13 -5.03
C LEU A 138 25.84 0.13 -6.46
N CYS A 139 26.50 1.26 -6.75
CA CYS A 139 26.89 1.67 -8.09
C CYS A 139 28.23 2.38 -8.19
N THR A 140 29.28 1.59 -8.47
CA THR A 140 30.62 2.07 -8.84
C THR A 140 30.68 2.96 -10.09
N ASP A 141 29.87 2.63 -11.09
CA ASP A 141 29.76 3.29 -12.39
C ASP A 141 28.25 3.35 -12.74
N SER A 142 27.93 3.94 -13.90
CA SER A 142 26.55 4.03 -14.36
C SER A 142 25.81 2.69 -14.30
N CYS A 143 24.63 2.71 -13.67
CA CYS A 143 23.84 1.52 -13.37
C CYS A 143 22.34 1.84 -13.44
N ASP A 144 21.53 0.80 -13.66
CA ASP A 144 20.08 0.89 -13.58
C ASP A 144 19.61 0.41 -12.20
N LEU A 145 18.81 1.24 -11.53
CA LEU A 145 18.19 0.95 -10.23
C LEU A 145 16.67 0.94 -10.39
N SER A 146 16.04 -0.20 -10.09
CA SER A 146 14.58 -0.28 -9.96
C SER A 146 14.16 0.25 -8.59
N ILE A 147 13.10 1.04 -8.54
CA ILE A 147 12.63 1.72 -7.34
C ILE A 147 11.25 1.17 -6.97
N THR A 148 11.09 0.76 -5.72
CA THR A 148 9.78 0.43 -5.14
C THR A 148 9.61 1.18 -3.82
N ILE A 149 8.59 2.04 -3.76
CA ILE A 149 8.20 2.74 -2.53
C ILE A 149 6.82 2.26 -2.13
N GLN A 150 6.66 1.86 -0.87
CA GLN A 150 5.36 1.47 -0.29
C GLN A 150 4.98 2.42 0.84
N TYR A 151 3.69 2.72 0.97
CA TYR A 151 3.10 3.44 2.08
C TYR A 151 1.93 2.62 2.63
N ASN A 152 1.95 2.30 3.94
CA ASN A 152 0.94 1.43 4.57
C ASN A 152 0.73 0.08 3.83
N GLY A 153 1.81 -0.48 3.29
CA GLY A 153 1.80 -1.74 2.54
C GLY A 153 1.21 -1.66 1.12
N GLN A 154 0.85 -0.46 0.64
CA GLN A 154 0.46 -0.22 -0.75
C GLN A 154 1.62 0.41 -1.52
N VAL A 155 1.88 -0.04 -2.74
CA VAL A 155 2.92 0.55 -3.60
C VAL A 155 2.48 1.94 -4.05
N LEU A 156 3.31 2.95 -3.81
CA LEU A 156 3.10 4.30 -4.31
C LEU A 156 3.32 4.36 -5.82
N SER A 157 2.53 5.19 -6.50
CA SER A 157 2.75 5.45 -7.92
C SER A 157 3.99 6.33 -8.11
N GLY A 158 4.77 6.07 -9.16
CA GLY A 158 5.94 6.89 -9.43
C GLY A 158 6.88 6.33 -10.48
N THR A 159 8.09 6.87 -10.47
CA THR A 159 9.19 6.40 -11.31
C THR A 159 9.69 5.05 -10.78
N ASN A 160 9.58 4.00 -11.59
CA ASN A 160 9.93 2.63 -11.16
C ASN A 160 11.38 2.23 -11.48
N SER A 161 12.11 3.04 -12.25
CA SER A 161 13.51 2.77 -12.58
C SER A 161 14.24 4.06 -12.93
N VAL A 162 15.51 4.17 -12.56
CA VAL A 162 16.39 5.27 -12.92
C VAL A 162 17.76 4.73 -13.32
N THR A 163 18.34 5.29 -14.37
CA THR A 163 19.76 5.10 -14.68
C THR A 163 20.52 6.24 -14.03
N VAL A 164 21.46 5.92 -13.14
CA VAL A 164 22.38 6.90 -12.51
C VAL A 164 23.73 6.82 -13.21
N ALA A 165 24.47 7.93 -13.32
CA ALA A 165 25.72 7.97 -14.09
C ALA A 165 26.74 9.02 -13.59
#